data_AF-A0ABD5YS39-F1
#
_entry.id   AF-A0ABD5YS39-F1
#
_cell.length_a   1.000
_cell.length_b   1.000
_cell.length_c   1.000
_cell.angle_alpha   90.00
_cell.angle_beta   90.00
_cell.angle_gamma   90.00
#
_symmetry.space_group_name_H-M   'P 1'
#
loop_
_entity.id
_entity.type
_entity.pdbx_description
1 polymer ?
#
loop_
_entity_poly.entity_id
_entity_poly.type
_entity_poly.pdbx_seq_one_letter_code
_entity_poly.pdbx_strand_id
1 'polypeptide(L)'
;METVDPTEPETLASDAPVIDHDDPPHPDSCYGITKVAGEAIGNYYARRYDIEAVNVRIGWLMSEEKLHETQQSENPFPKANARFARAMWLSLRDCRAAMFAAATAPIPQNPLTVHAISQNDERCLALTHTLRSLEYEPQDNAAEALKDR
;
A
#
# COMPACT_ATOMS: atom_id res chain seq x y z
N MET A 1 25.51 0.70 17.52
CA MET A 1 24.12 0.33 17.89
C MET A 1 23.26 1.39 17.23
N GLU A 2 22.83 1.14 15.99
CA GLU A 2 21.97 2.08 15.25
C GLU A 2 20.64 2.19 16.00
N THR A 3 20.28 3.42 16.33
CA THR A 3 18.99 3.76 16.92
C THR A 3 17.94 3.60 15.83
N VAL A 4 17.05 2.62 16.00
CA VAL A 4 15.86 2.44 15.16
C VAL A 4 15.08 3.75 15.19
N ASP A 5 14.91 4.40 14.04
CA ASP A 5 14.09 5.60 13.94
C ASP A 5 12.61 5.17 13.95
N PRO A 6 11.82 5.56 14.97
CA PRO A 6 10.41 5.17 15.06
C PRO A 6 9.53 5.80 13.95
N THR A 7 10.09 6.70 13.14
CA THR A 7 9.40 7.30 11.99
C THR A 7 9.62 6.52 10.68
N GLU A 8 10.53 5.53 10.66
CA GLU A 8 10.71 4.67 9.49
C GLU A 8 9.57 3.66 9.38
N PRO A 9 8.87 3.54 8.23
CA PRO A 9 7.75 2.62 8.05
C PRO A 9 8.13 1.16 8.29
N GLU A 10 9.37 0.81 7.97
CA GLU A 10 9.94 -0.52 8.10
C GLU A 10 10.01 -1.00 9.57
N THR A 11 9.74 -0.09 10.52
CA THR A 11 9.67 -0.37 11.96
C THR A 11 8.28 -0.75 12.47
N LEU A 12 7.34 -1.06 11.57
CA LEU A 12 5.91 -1.27 11.86
C LEU A 12 5.65 -2.10 13.14
N ALA A 13 5.23 -1.40 14.19
CA ALA A 13 4.91 -1.98 15.50
C ALA A 13 3.62 -2.82 15.44
N SER A 14 3.53 -3.85 16.29
CA SER A 14 2.39 -4.78 16.32
C SER A 14 1.03 -4.11 16.59
N ASP A 15 1.06 -2.97 17.28
CA ASP A 15 -0.08 -2.14 17.64
C ASP A 15 -0.22 -0.89 16.76
N ALA A 16 0.43 -0.88 15.58
CA ALA A 16 0.29 0.21 14.63
C ALA A 16 -1.20 0.50 14.35
N PRO A 17 -1.63 1.77 14.42
CA PRO A 17 -3.01 2.12 14.16
C PRO A 17 -3.39 1.77 12.71
N VAL A 18 -4.68 1.54 12.50
CA VAL A 18 -5.23 1.43 11.14
C VAL A 18 -5.11 2.79 10.48
N ILE A 19 -4.62 2.80 9.23
CA ILE A 19 -4.48 3.99 8.39
C ILE A 19 -5.59 3.95 7.36
N ASP A 20 -6.45 4.95 7.38
CA ASP A 20 -7.55 5.12 6.42
C ASP A 20 -7.13 5.98 5.22
N HIS A 21 -7.91 5.94 4.15
CA HIS A 21 -7.61 6.61 2.89
C HIS A 21 -7.60 8.15 3.01
N ASP A 22 -8.32 8.71 3.98
CA ASP A 22 -8.48 10.13 4.24
C ASP A 22 -7.61 10.66 5.38
N ASP A 23 -6.79 9.79 6.00
CA ASP A 23 -5.80 10.23 6.98
C ASP A 23 -4.79 11.23 6.36
N PRO A 24 -4.36 12.25 7.12
CA PRO A 24 -3.34 13.19 6.66
C PRO A 24 -2.04 12.47 6.26
N PRO A 25 -1.40 12.84 5.14
CA PRO A 25 -0.16 12.20 4.72
C PRO A 25 0.99 12.56 5.66
N HIS A 26 1.76 11.54 6.06
CA HIS A 26 2.98 11.67 6.86
C HIS A 26 4.18 11.05 6.13
N PRO A 27 4.67 11.67 5.04
CA PRO A 27 5.76 11.09 4.25
C PRO A 27 7.09 11.10 5.04
N ASP A 28 7.75 9.96 5.07
CA ASP A 28 9.04 9.69 5.72
C ASP A 28 10.28 10.03 4.86
N SER A 29 10.08 10.32 3.57
CA SER A 29 11.15 10.38 2.59
C SER A 29 10.90 11.43 1.52
N CYS A 30 11.97 11.88 0.86
CA CYS A 30 11.87 12.73 -0.33
C CYS A 30 10.99 12.09 -1.41
N TYR A 31 11.07 10.75 -1.56
CA TYR A 31 10.17 10.02 -2.45
C TYR A 31 8.71 10.18 -2.03
N GLY A 32 8.38 9.93 -0.76
CA GLY A 32 7.02 10.11 -0.22
C GLY A 32 6.50 11.53 -0.44
N ILE A 33 7.33 12.55 -0.20
CA ILE A 33 6.98 13.96 -0.45
C ILE A 33 6.58 14.17 -1.91
N THR A 34 7.32 13.61 -2.88
CA THR A 34 6.97 13.75 -4.29
C THR A 34 5.65 13.07 -4.65
N LYS A 35 5.29 11.97 -3.98
CA LYS A 35 4.01 11.28 -4.19
C LYS A 35 2.84 12.08 -3.64
N VAL A 36 2.96 12.66 -2.45
CA VAL A 36 1.96 13.58 -1.88
C VAL A 36 1.76 14.81 -2.80
N ALA A 37 2.84 15.36 -3.35
CA ALA A 37 2.74 16.42 -4.34
C ALA A 37 1.99 15.97 -5.62
N GLY A 38 2.21 14.73 -6.06
CA GLY A 38 1.47 14.11 -7.16
C GLY A 38 -0.04 14.01 -6.90
N GLU A 39 -0.45 13.60 -5.70
CA GLU A 39 -1.86 13.57 -5.29
C GLU A 39 -2.49 14.97 -5.37
N ALA A 40 -1.76 16.01 -4.92
CA ALA A 40 -2.22 17.39 -5.01
C ALA A 40 -2.41 17.86 -6.46
N ILE A 41 -1.53 17.45 -7.39
CA ILE A 41 -1.66 17.73 -8.82
C ILE A 41 -2.93 17.06 -9.38
N GLY A 42 -3.15 15.77 -9.09
CA GLY A 42 -4.36 15.06 -9.51
C GLY A 42 -5.63 15.74 -9.00
N ASN A 43 -5.65 16.12 -7.72
CA ASN A 43 -6.77 16.81 -7.09
C ASN A 43 -7.07 18.17 -7.74
N TYR A 44 -6.04 18.91 -8.13
CA TYR A 44 -6.20 20.17 -8.85
C TYR A 44 -6.87 19.95 -10.21
N TYR A 45 -6.41 18.96 -10.98
CA TYR A 45 -6.99 18.68 -12.30
C TYR A 45 -8.42 18.15 -12.24
N ALA A 46 -8.72 17.29 -11.26
CA ALA A 46 -10.08 16.84 -10.99
C ALA A 46 -11.02 18.00 -10.70
N ARG A 47 -10.67 18.87 -9.75
CA ARG A 47 -11.55 19.98 -9.35
C ARG A 47 -11.68 21.08 -10.40
N ARG A 48 -10.60 21.36 -11.13
CA ARG A 48 -10.54 22.52 -12.03
C ARG A 48 -10.99 22.21 -13.46
N TYR A 49 -10.78 20.99 -13.91
CA TYR A 49 -10.99 20.57 -15.30
C TYR A 49 -11.83 19.31 -15.43
N ASP A 50 -12.36 18.75 -14.33
CA ASP A 50 -13.19 17.55 -14.32
C ASP A 50 -12.50 16.32 -14.94
N ILE A 51 -11.17 16.27 -14.83
CA ILE A 51 -10.39 15.09 -15.24
C ILE A 51 -10.48 14.06 -14.11
N GLU A 52 -10.92 12.85 -14.40
CA GLU A 52 -10.94 11.77 -13.41
C GLU A 52 -9.52 11.46 -12.92
N ALA A 53 -9.33 11.52 -11.60
CA ALA A 53 -8.06 11.24 -10.96
C ALA A 53 -8.24 10.19 -9.85
N VAL A 54 -7.49 9.09 -9.98
CA VAL A 54 -7.41 8.04 -8.96
C VAL A 54 -5.98 7.99 -8.40
N ASN A 55 -5.82 8.40 -7.15
CA ASN A 55 -4.57 8.33 -6.41
C ASN A 55 -4.44 6.94 -5.78
N VAL A 56 -3.68 6.06 -6.42
CA VAL A 56 -3.42 4.71 -5.91
C VAL A 56 -2.16 4.70 -5.04
N ARG A 57 -2.35 4.61 -3.73
CA ARG A 57 -1.27 4.44 -2.74
C ARG A 57 -0.85 2.97 -2.69
N ILE A 58 0.12 2.63 -3.54
CA ILE A 58 0.65 1.28 -3.70
C ILE A 58 1.48 0.91 -2.47
N GLY A 59 1.21 -0.26 -1.89
CA GLY A 59 2.06 -0.85 -0.86
C GLY A 59 3.37 -1.40 -1.44
N TRP A 60 3.86 -2.52 -0.90
CA TRP A 60 5.12 -3.09 -1.33
C TRP A 60 4.93 -4.14 -2.43
N LEU A 61 5.05 -3.69 -3.68
CA LEU A 61 4.99 -4.55 -4.86
C LEU A 61 6.22 -5.46 -4.93
N MET A 62 6.01 -6.76 -4.68
CA MET A 62 7.08 -7.76 -4.71
C MET A 62 6.55 -9.09 -5.25
N SER A 63 7.44 -9.89 -5.86
CA SER A 63 7.12 -11.28 -6.16
C SER A 63 7.10 -12.11 -4.86
N GLU A 64 6.50 -13.29 -4.91
CA GLU A 64 6.47 -14.19 -3.75
C GLU A 64 7.88 -14.60 -3.32
N GLU A 65 8.81 -14.82 -4.26
CA GLU A 65 10.20 -15.15 -3.93
C GLU A 65 10.87 -14.04 -3.12
N LYS A 66 10.66 -12.78 -3.51
CA LYS A 66 11.16 -11.61 -2.77
C LYS A 66 10.48 -11.48 -1.42
N LEU A 67 9.18 -11.76 -1.32
CA LEU A 67 8.49 -11.80 -0.05
C LEU A 67 9.15 -12.85 0.87
N HIS A 68 9.45 -14.05 0.38
CA HIS A 68 10.18 -15.09 1.13
C HIS A 68 11.59 -14.61 1.57
N GLU A 69 12.33 -13.96 0.68
CA GLU A 69 13.66 -13.38 1.00
C GLU A 69 13.57 -12.37 2.16
N THR A 70 12.51 -11.55 2.21
CA THR A 70 12.33 -10.59 3.32
C THR A 70 12.13 -11.25 4.69
N GLN A 71 11.80 -12.55 4.75
CA GLN A 71 11.61 -13.30 5.98
C GLN A 71 12.90 -13.97 6.50
N GLN A 72 13.99 -13.94 5.73
CA GLN A 72 15.24 -14.62 6.08
C GLN A 72 16.13 -13.75 6.98
N SER A 73 16.80 -14.38 7.96
CA SER A 73 17.55 -13.67 9.01
C SER A 73 18.86 -13.02 8.57
N GLU A 74 19.29 -13.22 7.32
CA GLU A 74 20.47 -12.55 6.75
C GLU A 74 20.16 -11.13 6.25
N ASN A 75 18.89 -10.70 6.32
CA ASN A 75 18.52 -9.33 6.05
C ASN A 75 19.07 -8.42 7.18
N PRO A 76 19.84 -7.34 6.87
CA PRO A 76 20.44 -6.46 7.87
C PRO A 76 19.45 -5.77 8.82
N PHE A 77 18.13 -5.86 8.58
CA PHE A 77 17.06 -5.24 9.38
C PHE A 77 15.99 -6.30 9.78
N PRO A 78 16.14 -7.05 10.89
CA PRO A 78 15.75 -8.47 10.85
C PRO A 78 14.30 -8.85 11.23
N LYS A 79 13.52 -8.00 11.92
CA LYS A 79 12.17 -8.41 12.42
C LYS A 79 11.04 -7.45 12.09
N ALA A 80 11.27 -6.15 12.21
CA ALA A 80 10.24 -5.17 11.88
C ALA A 80 10.00 -5.13 10.36
N ASN A 81 11.06 -5.23 9.55
CA ASN A 81 10.97 -5.29 8.09
C ASN A 81 10.20 -6.52 7.59
N ALA A 82 10.36 -7.68 8.25
CA ALA A 82 9.65 -8.90 7.86
C ALA A 82 8.13 -8.76 8.06
N ARG A 83 7.71 -8.15 9.17
CA ARG A 83 6.30 -7.84 9.43
C ARG A 83 5.79 -6.76 8.49
N PHE A 84 6.54 -5.67 8.33
CA PHE A 84 6.18 -4.59 7.41
C PHE A 84 5.98 -5.13 5.98
N ALA A 85 6.87 -6.01 5.52
CA ALA A 85 6.73 -6.70 4.24
C ALA A 85 5.42 -7.49 4.16
N ARG A 86 5.09 -8.32 5.16
CA ARG A 86 3.82 -9.08 5.18
C ARG A 86 2.59 -8.17 5.23
N ALA A 87 2.62 -7.08 5.99
CA ALA A 87 1.52 -6.14 6.11
C ALA A 87 1.27 -5.36 4.81
N MET A 88 2.35 -4.92 4.16
CA MET A 88 2.32 -4.03 2.99
C MET A 88 2.35 -4.78 1.66
N TRP A 89 2.55 -6.09 1.65
CA TRP A 89 2.75 -6.85 0.42
C TRP A 89 1.62 -6.62 -0.59
N LEU A 90 2.02 -6.41 -1.84
CA LEU A 90 1.14 -6.39 -2.99
C LEU A 90 1.68 -7.38 -4.02
N SER A 91 0.93 -8.44 -4.28
CA SER A 91 1.29 -9.41 -5.32
C SER A 91 1.25 -8.78 -6.71
N LEU A 92 1.94 -9.39 -7.68
CA LEU A 92 1.87 -8.96 -9.08
C LEU A 92 0.45 -9.09 -9.66
N ARG A 93 -0.30 -10.12 -9.25
CA ARG A 93 -1.67 -10.38 -9.70
C ARG A 93 -2.62 -9.31 -9.18
N ASP A 94 -2.53 -9.02 -7.89
CA ASP A 94 -3.35 -8.03 -7.20
C ASP A 94 -3.03 -6.61 -7.65
N CYS A 95 -1.74 -6.29 -7.88
CA CYS A 95 -1.34 -5.01 -8.46
C CYS A 95 -1.98 -4.77 -9.84
N ARG A 96 -1.94 -5.79 -10.71
CA ARG A 96 -2.59 -5.70 -12.03
C ARG A 96 -4.10 -5.46 -11.88
N ALA A 97 -4.76 -6.18 -10.97
CA ALA A 97 -6.19 -6.00 -10.73
C ALA A 97 -6.52 -4.59 -10.20
N ALA A 98 -5.75 -4.09 -9.23
CA ALA A 98 -5.93 -2.75 -8.67
C ALA A 98 -5.75 -1.66 -9.73
N MET A 99 -4.70 -1.74 -10.55
CA MET A 99 -4.43 -0.77 -11.62
C MET A 99 -5.48 -0.85 -12.74
N PHE A 100 -5.94 -2.06 -13.07
CA PHE A 100 -7.02 -2.25 -14.05
C PHE A 100 -8.33 -1.64 -13.54
N ALA A 101 -8.70 -1.91 -12.29
CA ALA A 101 -9.89 -1.34 -11.67
C ALA A 101 -9.81 0.19 -11.59
N ALA A 102 -8.68 0.75 -11.13
CA ALA A 102 -8.48 2.20 -11.07
C ALA A 102 -8.59 2.90 -12.44
N ALA A 103 -8.28 2.21 -13.53
CA ALA A 103 -8.33 2.75 -14.88
C ALA A 103 -9.68 2.54 -15.59
N THR A 104 -10.55 1.65 -15.10
CA THR A 104 -11.74 1.20 -15.85
C THR A 104 -13.04 1.24 -15.06
N ALA A 105 -12.99 1.20 -13.73
CA ALA A 105 -14.17 1.25 -12.90
C ALA A 105 -14.73 2.69 -12.83
N PRO A 106 -16.06 2.86 -12.81
CA PRO A 106 -16.65 4.15 -12.50
C PRO A 106 -16.30 4.54 -11.06
N ILE A 107 -15.84 5.77 -10.84
CA ILE A 107 -15.49 6.24 -9.50
C ILE A 107 -16.69 6.92 -8.83
N PRO A 108 -16.95 6.67 -7.53
CA PRO A 108 -18.08 7.27 -6.82
C PRO A 108 -17.87 8.75 -6.48
N GLN A 109 -16.62 9.22 -6.57
CA GLN A 109 -16.20 10.59 -6.29
C GLN A 109 -14.94 10.91 -7.09
N ASN A 110 -14.76 12.19 -7.47
CA ASN A 110 -13.58 12.67 -8.17
C ASN A 110 -12.99 13.87 -7.41
N PRO A 111 -11.73 13.83 -6.95
CA PRO A 111 -10.76 12.73 -7.07
C PRO A 111 -11.05 11.57 -6.09
N LEU A 112 -10.52 10.39 -6.40
CA LEU A 112 -10.57 9.19 -5.56
C LEU A 112 -9.17 8.85 -5.04
N THR A 113 -9.04 8.51 -3.76
CA THR A 113 -7.77 8.07 -3.16
C THR A 113 -7.98 6.70 -2.51
N VAL A 114 -7.11 5.75 -2.81
CA VAL A 114 -7.25 4.35 -2.41
C VAL A 114 -5.91 3.73 -2.04
N HIS A 115 -5.92 2.77 -1.12
CA HIS A 115 -4.77 1.90 -0.85
C HIS A 115 -4.79 0.69 -1.78
N ALA A 116 -3.62 0.24 -2.24
CA ALA A 116 -3.45 -0.99 -3.00
C ALA A 116 -2.43 -1.91 -2.33
N ILE A 117 -2.96 -2.91 -1.62
CA ILE A 117 -2.23 -4.05 -1.06
C ILE A 117 -3.03 -5.34 -1.36
N SER A 118 -2.39 -6.49 -1.18
CA SER A 118 -3.06 -7.78 -1.14
C SER A 118 -3.90 -7.92 0.13
N GLN A 119 -4.68 -8.99 0.26
CA GLN A 119 -5.58 -9.23 1.41
C GLN A 119 -4.81 -9.72 2.65
N ASN A 120 -3.72 -9.04 3.00
CA ASN A 120 -2.81 -9.48 4.05
C ASN A 120 -3.45 -9.43 5.44
N ASP A 121 -3.23 -10.47 6.23
CA ASP A 121 -3.77 -10.56 7.60
C ASP A 121 -3.19 -9.49 8.54
N GLU A 122 -1.91 -9.13 8.34
CA GLU A 122 -1.19 -8.18 9.18
C GLU A 122 -1.29 -6.72 8.72
N ARG A 123 -2.14 -6.43 7.72
CA ARG A 123 -2.27 -5.07 7.15
C ARG A 123 -2.65 -4.02 8.20
N CYS A 124 -2.06 -2.84 8.08
CA CYS A 124 -2.52 -1.63 8.77
C CYS A 124 -3.28 -0.67 7.83
N LEU A 125 -3.16 -0.83 6.51
CA LEU A 125 -3.91 -0.01 5.56
C LEU A 125 -5.34 -0.52 5.43
N ALA A 126 -6.31 0.37 5.67
CA ALA A 126 -7.72 0.06 5.45
C ALA A 126 -7.97 -0.15 3.95
N LEU A 127 -8.61 -1.27 3.60
CA LEU A 127 -9.00 -1.61 2.24
C LEU A 127 -10.48 -1.35 1.95
N THR A 128 -11.33 -1.22 2.98
CA THR A 128 -12.80 -1.14 2.81
C THR A 128 -13.23 -0.08 1.81
N HIS A 129 -12.58 1.09 1.80
CA HIS A 129 -12.84 2.12 0.80
C HIS A 129 -12.44 1.67 -0.61
N THR A 130 -11.23 1.12 -0.79
CA THR A 130 -10.78 0.57 -2.08
C THR A 130 -11.72 -0.51 -2.62
N LEU A 131 -12.08 -1.50 -1.79
CA LEU A 131 -12.92 -2.63 -2.20
C LEU A 131 -14.28 -2.14 -2.71
N ARG A 132 -14.85 -1.11 -2.05
CA ARG A 132 -16.18 -0.59 -2.39
C ARG A 132 -16.17 0.41 -3.54
N SER A 133 -15.15 1.25 -3.62
CA SER A 133 -15.07 2.33 -4.61
C SER A 133 -14.62 1.85 -5.98
N LEU A 134 -13.80 0.79 -6.04
CA LEU A 134 -13.23 0.26 -7.28
C LEU A 134 -13.65 -1.18 -7.61
N GLU A 135 -14.48 -1.80 -6.75
CA GLU A 135 -14.81 -3.25 -6.86
C GLU A 135 -13.53 -4.12 -6.92
N TYR A 136 -12.47 -3.64 -6.27
CA TYR A 136 -11.20 -4.35 -6.20
C TYR A 136 -11.32 -5.52 -5.22
N GLU A 137 -11.08 -6.74 -5.67
CA GLU A 137 -11.10 -7.95 -4.85
C GLU A 137 -9.71 -8.60 -4.84
N PRO A 138 -8.79 -8.22 -3.93
CA PRO A 138 -7.48 -8.85 -3.83
C PRO A 138 -7.62 -10.34 -3.53
N GLN A 139 -6.83 -11.17 -4.20
CA GLN A 139 -6.92 -12.62 -4.12
C GLN A 139 -5.76 -13.25 -3.36
N ASP A 140 -4.65 -12.52 -3.18
CA ASP A 140 -3.47 -13.03 -2.50
C ASP A 140 -3.41 -12.57 -1.03
N ASN A 141 -2.70 -13.34 -0.21
CA ASN A 141 -2.41 -13.01 1.19
C ASN A 141 -0.98 -13.44 1.50
N ALA A 142 -0.18 -12.53 2.09
CA ALA A 142 1.20 -12.79 2.44
C ALA A 142 1.38 -14.04 3.33
N ALA A 143 0.45 -14.32 4.25
CA ALA A 143 0.53 -15.48 5.14
C ALA A 143 0.37 -16.81 4.39
N GLU A 144 -0.45 -16.86 3.35
CA GLU A 144 -0.62 -18.07 2.51
C GLU A 144 0.54 -18.23 1.52
N ALA A 145 0.96 -17.14 0.86
CA ALA A 145 2.11 -17.16 -0.05
C ALA A 145 3.41 -17.65 0.62
N LEU A 146 3.53 -17.44 1.94
CA LEU A 146 4.67 -17.91 2.73
C LEU A 146 4.58 -19.39 3.16
N LYS A 147 3.40 -20.03 3.08
CA LYS A 147 3.21 -21.46 3.43
C LYS A 147 3.49 -22.40 2.27
N ASP A 148 3.35 -21.94 1.03
CA ASP A 148 3.39 -22.78 -0.17
C ASP A 148 4.80 -23.25 -0.59
N ARG A 149 5.69 -23.50 0.38
CA ARG A 149 7.06 -24.00 0.12
C ARG A 149 7.56 -25.02 1.13
#